data_AF-A0A7K2YA42-F1
#
_entry.id   AF-A0A7K2YA42-F1
#
_cell.length_a   1.000
_cell.length_b   1.000
_cell.length_c   1.000
_cell.angle_alpha   90.00
_cell.angle_beta   90.00
_cell.angle_gamma   90.00
#
_symmetry.space_group_name_H-M   'P 1'
#
loop_
_entity.id
_entity.type
_entity.pdbx_description
1 polymer ?
#
loop_
_entity_poly.entity_id
_entity_poly.type
_entity_poly.pdbx_seq_one_letter_code
_entity_poly.pdbx_strand_id
1 'polypeptide(L)'
;MYRFVLTRQWVFLTLMALALIPAMIELGFWQYHRHEHRVAQNQLIEANLRAKPVPMTEVTSPGHRVPRADFWRAVTATGTYDTAHEVVVRMRTDNDDKVGFHVLTPLVLSDGRVVLVNRGWVPGGDDPRAYPPVPTAPTGEVTVTGRLKADETSGGSGIKDRKGLPDRQVMLINSAQQAEYLGRTVLGGYLELTAPAPSDGSPEPIADPDHDSIGPHMAYAVQWWLFAAAVPVGWVVLVRREKRERQDEAARAEASRQEPATA
;
A
#
# COMPACT_ATOMS: atom_id res chain seq x y z
N MET A 1 -23.00 -34.58 38.84
CA MET A 1 -22.86 -33.16 39.25
C MET A 1 -21.58 -32.59 38.61
N TYR A 2 -21.59 -31.41 37.98
CA TYR A 2 -20.44 -30.85 37.22
C TYR A 2 -19.27 -30.32 38.09
N ARG A 3 -19.08 -30.85 39.31
CA ARG A 3 -18.05 -30.37 40.25
C ARG A 3 -16.62 -30.49 39.70
N PHE A 4 -16.37 -31.39 38.74
CA PHE A 4 -15.07 -31.53 38.08
C PHE A 4 -14.65 -30.28 37.28
N VAL A 5 -15.60 -29.43 36.86
CA VAL A 5 -15.32 -28.18 36.13
C VAL A 5 -14.60 -27.16 37.03
N LEU A 6 -14.65 -27.35 38.36
CA LEU A 6 -13.93 -26.52 39.33
C LEU A 6 -12.50 -27.03 39.64
N THR A 7 -12.07 -28.14 39.02
CA THR A 7 -10.68 -28.60 39.16
C THR A 7 -9.72 -27.62 38.48
N ARG A 8 -8.47 -27.55 38.95
CA ARG A 8 -7.45 -26.60 38.44
C ARG A 8 -7.32 -26.61 36.91
N GLN A 9 -7.36 -27.80 36.32
CA GLN A 9 -7.30 -27.99 34.86
C GLN A 9 -8.51 -27.35 34.15
N TRP A 10 -9.72 -27.59 34.63
CA TRP A 10 -10.94 -27.08 34.00
C TRP A 10 -11.13 -25.58 34.20
N VAL A 11 -10.72 -25.05 35.36
CA VAL A 11 -10.67 -23.60 35.60
C VAL A 11 -9.71 -22.94 34.61
N PHE A 12 -8.50 -23.49 34.44
CA PHE A 12 -7.54 -22.99 33.47
C PHE A 12 -8.08 -23.02 32.03
N LEU A 13 -8.66 -24.15 31.59
CA LEU A 13 -9.25 -24.27 30.25
C LEU A 13 -10.39 -23.27 30.02
N THR A 14 -11.22 -23.04 31.04
CA THR A 14 -12.32 -22.07 30.97
C THR A 14 -11.80 -20.64 30.90
N LEU A 15 -10.81 -20.28 31.72
CA LEU A 15 -10.18 -18.96 31.66
C LEU A 15 -9.47 -18.73 30.33
N MET A 16 -8.80 -19.75 29.79
CA MET A 16 -8.17 -19.69 28.47
C MET A 16 -9.23 -19.46 27.38
N ALA A 17 -10.34 -20.20 27.39
CA ALA A 17 -11.43 -20.00 26.44
C ALA A 17 -12.02 -18.58 26.54
N LEU A 18 -12.25 -18.08 27.76
CA LEU A 18 -12.74 -16.73 28.01
C LEU A 18 -11.77 -15.63 27.56
N ALA A 19 -10.45 -15.89 27.57
CA ALA A 19 -9.45 -14.97 27.06
C ALA A 19 -9.31 -15.04 25.52
N LEU A 20 -9.40 -16.24 24.94
CA LEU A 20 -9.25 -16.44 23.49
C LEU A 20 -10.40 -15.84 22.69
N ILE A 21 -11.64 -15.92 23.18
CA ILE A 21 -12.81 -15.38 22.48
C ILE A 21 -12.66 -13.87 22.16
N PRO A 22 -12.45 -12.97 23.14
CA PRO A 22 -12.29 -11.55 22.85
C PRO A 22 -11.05 -11.28 22.00
N ALA A 23 -9.94 -12.01 22.20
CA ALA A 23 -8.75 -11.86 21.38
C ALA A 23 -9.02 -12.19 19.89
N MET A 24 -9.74 -13.28 19.62
CA MET A 24 -10.13 -13.65 18.25
C MET A 24 -11.11 -12.64 17.65
N ILE A 25 -12.04 -12.10 18.44
CA ILE A 25 -12.96 -11.05 17.98
C ILE A 25 -12.19 -9.78 17.56
N GLU A 26 -11.27 -9.32 18.40
CA GLU A 26 -10.39 -8.17 18.13
C GLU A 26 -9.53 -8.40 16.88
N LEU A 27 -8.97 -9.60 16.71
CA LEU A 27 -8.23 -9.98 15.50
C LEU A 27 -9.12 -9.95 14.24
N GLY A 28 -10.38 -10.37 14.37
CA GLY A 28 -11.36 -10.27 13.29
C GLY A 28 -11.65 -8.83 12.90
N PHE A 29 -11.88 -7.94 13.87
CA PHE A 29 -12.05 -6.51 13.61
C PHE A 29 -10.80 -5.87 13.02
N TRP A 30 -9.62 -6.24 13.49
CA TRP A 30 -8.36 -5.74 12.93
C TRP A 30 -8.23 -6.09 11.43
N GLN A 31 -8.54 -7.34 11.04
CA GLN A 31 -8.55 -7.75 9.64
C GLN A 31 -9.65 -7.03 8.84
N TYR A 32 -10.83 -6.83 9.42
CA TYR A 32 -11.93 -6.12 8.78
C TYR A 32 -11.59 -4.65 8.50
N HIS A 33 -11.07 -3.91 9.48
CA HIS A 33 -10.62 -2.53 9.27
C HIS A 33 -9.52 -2.45 8.21
N ARG A 34 -8.59 -3.41 8.19
CA ARG A 34 -7.55 -3.48 7.14
C ARG A 34 -8.16 -3.68 5.75
N HIS A 35 -9.20 -4.50 5.63
CA HIS A 35 -9.98 -4.65 4.41
C HIS A 35 -10.64 -3.32 4.01
N GLU A 36 -11.37 -2.67 4.92
CA GLU A 36 -12.04 -1.39 4.65
C GLU A 36 -11.07 -0.30 4.21
N HIS A 37 -9.92 -0.19 4.86
CA HIS A 37 -8.88 0.76 4.45
C HIS A 37 -8.38 0.51 3.03
N ARG A 38 -8.21 -0.76 2.65
CA ARG A 38 -7.77 -1.13 1.30
C ARG A 38 -8.86 -0.81 0.27
N VAL A 39 -10.12 -1.15 0.56
CA VAL A 39 -11.26 -0.82 -0.30
C VAL A 39 -11.40 0.69 -0.50
N ALA A 40 -11.32 1.48 0.57
CA ALA A 40 -11.42 2.93 0.49
C ALA A 40 -10.26 3.54 -0.32
N GLN A 41 -9.04 3.01 -0.19
CA GLN A 41 -7.89 3.43 -1.00
C GLN A 41 -8.11 3.13 -2.48
N ASN A 42 -8.56 1.92 -2.80
CA ASN A 42 -8.82 1.49 -4.17
C ASN A 42 -9.91 2.34 -4.83
N GLN A 43 -11.02 2.60 -4.12
CA GLN A 43 -12.09 3.48 -4.60
C GLN A 43 -11.60 4.91 -4.84
N LEU A 44 -10.73 5.44 -3.97
CA LEU A 44 -10.13 6.75 -4.16
C LEU A 44 -9.28 6.80 -5.43
N ILE A 45 -8.42 5.80 -5.63
CA ILE A 45 -7.57 5.68 -6.82
C ILE A 45 -8.45 5.59 -8.07
N GLU A 46 -9.41 4.68 -8.10
CA GLU A 46 -10.32 4.47 -9.24
C GLU A 46 -11.08 5.75 -9.59
N ALA A 47 -11.64 6.44 -8.59
CA ALA A 47 -12.36 7.69 -8.78
C ALA A 47 -11.47 8.79 -9.39
N ASN A 48 -10.23 8.90 -8.91
CA ASN A 48 -9.28 9.91 -9.37
C ASN A 48 -8.71 9.62 -10.75
N LEU A 49 -8.50 8.34 -11.09
CA LEU A 49 -8.09 7.92 -12.43
C LEU A 49 -9.19 8.16 -13.48
N ARG A 50 -10.47 8.00 -13.11
CA ARG A 50 -11.62 8.24 -13.99
C ARG A 50 -12.09 9.69 -14.03
N ALA A 51 -11.59 10.54 -13.13
CA ALA A 51 -11.97 11.94 -13.08
C ALA A 51 -11.58 12.65 -14.39
N LYS A 52 -12.39 13.63 -14.81
CA LYS A 52 -12.02 14.48 -15.95
C LYS A 52 -10.74 15.26 -15.60
N PRO A 53 -9.73 15.28 -16.50
CA PRO A 53 -8.51 16.02 -16.24
C PRO A 53 -8.79 17.51 -15.99
N VAL A 54 -8.13 18.07 -14.99
CA VAL A 54 -8.18 19.51 -14.67
C VAL A 54 -6.78 20.14 -14.78
N PRO A 55 -6.64 21.43 -15.12
CA PRO A 55 -5.34 22.06 -15.16
C PRO A 55 -4.61 21.96 -13.82
N MET A 56 -3.34 21.60 -13.84
CA MET A 56 -2.54 21.46 -12.62
C MET A 56 -2.47 22.77 -11.82
N THR A 57 -2.53 23.92 -12.51
CA THR A 57 -2.58 25.26 -11.91
C THR A 57 -3.85 25.55 -11.10
N GLU A 58 -4.92 24.79 -11.27
CA GLU A 58 -6.16 24.94 -10.50
C GLU A 58 -6.15 24.14 -9.19
N VAL A 59 -5.37 23.06 -9.13
CA VAL A 59 -5.35 22.13 -7.99
C VAL A 59 -4.10 22.24 -7.13
N THR A 60 -3.04 22.89 -7.63
CA THR A 60 -1.82 23.11 -6.87
C THR A 60 -1.24 24.50 -7.13
N SER A 61 -0.41 24.94 -6.19
CA SER A 61 0.32 26.21 -6.24
C SER A 61 1.74 26.01 -5.69
N PRO A 62 2.66 26.98 -5.87
CA PRO A 62 4.01 26.86 -5.31
C PRO A 62 3.97 26.66 -3.79
N GLY A 63 4.69 25.66 -3.29
CA GLY A 63 4.69 25.28 -1.88
C GLY A 63 3.42 24.57 -1.39
N HIS A 64 2.44 24.31 -2.27
CA HIS A 64 1.25 23.55 -1.92
C HIS A 64 1.59 22.08 -1.64
N ARG A 65 1.09 21.56 -0.52
CA ARG A 65 1.17 20.13 -0.22
C ARG A 65 -0.08 19.44 -0.73
N VAL A 66 0.08 18.68 -1.83
CA VAL A 66 -1.01 17.89 -2.42
C VAL A 66 -1.62 16.98 -1.35
N PRO A 67 -2.92 17.10 -1.07
CA PRO A 67 -3.59 16.25 -0.08
C PRO A 67 -3.77 14.83 -0.65
N ARG A 68 -3.86 13.83 0.23
CA ARG A 68 -4.07 12.42 -0.19
C ARG A 68 -5.30 12.23 -1.07
N ALA A 69 -6.35 13.02 -0.86
CA ALA A 69 -7.58 12.95 -1.64
C ALA A 69 -7.38 13.29 -3.13
N ASP A 70 -6.35 14.05 -3.49
CA ASP A 70 -6.04 14.42 -4.88
C ASP A 70 -4.92 13.57 -5.49
N PHE A 71 -4.43 12.54 -4.78
CA PHE A 71 -3.43 11.64 -5.35
C PHE A 71 -4.02 10.90 -6.55
N TRP A 72 -3.21 10.76 -7.60
CA TRP A 72 -3.58 10.13 -8.87
C TRP A 72 -4.68 10.85 -9.65
N ARG A 73 -5.16 12.01 -9.18
CA ARG A 73 -6.13 12.81 -9.91
C ARG A 73 -5.58 13.16 -11.28
N ALA A 74 -6.38 12.93 -12.32
CA ALA A 74 -6.00 13.31 -13.67
C ALA A 74 -5.84 14.84 -13.76
N VAL A 75 -4.68 15.29 -14.22
CA VAL A 75 -4.34 16.70 -14.40
C VAL A 75 -3.70 16.96 -15.76
N THR A 76 -3.86 18.18 -16.27
CA THR A 76 -3.23 18.64 -17.50
C THR A 76 -2.26 19.78 -17.26
N ALA A 77 -1.24 19.89 -18.11
CA ALA A 77 -0.33 21.03 -18.14
C ALA A 77 0.07 21.33 -19.59
N THR A 78 0.18 22.61 -19.93
CA THR A 78 0.57 23.08 -21.25
C THR A 78 1.79 23.99 -21.14
N GLY A 79 2.83 23.72 -21.92
CA GLY A 79 4.08 24.48 -21.86
C GLY A 79 5.18 23.89 -22.76
N THR A 80 6.41 24.34 -22.56
CA THR A 80 7.60 23.84 -23.27
C THR A 80 8.53 23.11 -22.31
N TYR A 81 9.04 21.95 -22.70
CA TYR A 81 10.00 21.21 -21.88
C TYR A 81 11.35 21.93 -21.81
N ASP A 82 11.90 22.06 -20.59
CA ASP A 82 13.25 22.53 -20.34
C ASP A 82 14.20 21.33 -20.18
N THR A 83 14.66 20.81 -21.31
CA THR A 83 15.54 19.63 -21.36
C THR A 83 16.96 19.91 -20.83
N ALA A 84 17.35 21.18 -20.73
CA ALA A 84 18.65 21.58 -20.18
C ALA A 84 18.73 21.30 -18.67
N HIS A 85 17.60 21.39 -17.97
CA HIS A 85 17.49 21.11 -16.53
C HIS A 85 16.77 19.79 -16.23
N GLU A 86 16.68 18.89 -17.21
CA GLU A 86 16.15 17.55 -16.99
C GLU A 86 17.06 16.76 -16.04
N VAL A 87 16.47 16.06 -15.08
CA VAL A 87 17.17 15.22 -14.12
C VAL A 87 16.60 13.81 -14.12
N VAL A 88 17.39 12.85 -13.65
CA VAL A 88 16.94 11.47 -13.49
C VAL A 88 16.79 11.11 -12.02
N VAL A 89 15.71 10.41 -11.70
CA VAL A 89 15.39 9.97 -10.35
C VAL A 89 15.83 8.53 -10.17
N ARG A 90 16.74 8.28 -9.23
CA ARG A 90 17.38 6.97 -9.05
C ARG A 90 16.47 5.98 -8.33
N MET A 91 16.88 4.70 -8.39
CA MET A 91 16.26 3.58 -7.65
C MET A 91 14.78 3.39 -7.98
N ARG A 92 14.46 3.45 -9.27
CA ARG A 92 13.11 3.22 -9.79
C ARG A 92 13.03 1.88 -10.47
N THR A 93 11.93 1.18 -10.30
CA THR A 93 11.71 -0.13 -10.92
C THR A 93 10.73 0.00 -12.07
N ASP A 94 10.98 -0.70 -13.17
CA ASP A 94 9.98 -0.91 -14.22
C ASP A 94 8.88 -1.89 -13.75
N ASN A 95 8.01 -2.27 -14.68
CA ASN A 95 6.93 -3.23 -14.42
C ASN A 95 7.42 -4.69 -14.29
N ASP A 96 8.68 -4.97 -14.63
CA ASP A 96 9.35 -6.28 -14.56
C ASP A 96 10.40 -6.32 -13.41
N ASP A 97 10.30 -5.42 -12.44
CA ASP A 97 11.22 -5.26 -11.30
C ASP A 97 12.68 -4.92 -11.66
N LYS A 98 12.96 -4.43 -12.86
CA LYS A 98 14.30 -3.97 -13.27
C LYS A 98 14.57 -2.58 -12.71
N VAL A 99 15.72 -2.45 -12.06
CA VAL A 99 16.16 -1.16 -11.50
C VAL A 99 16.69 -0.25 -12.61
N GLY A 100 16.20 0.98 -12.62
CA GLY A 100 16.56 2.05 -13.53
C GLY A 100 16.22 3.41 -12.93
N PHE A 101 15.75 4.31 -13.79
CA PHE A 101 15.56 5.71 -13.47
C PHE A 101 14.21 6.21 -13.96
N HIS A 102 13.60 7.15 -13.24
CA HIS A 102 12.54 7.98 -13.82
C HIS A 102 13.14 9.23 -14.45
N VAL A 103 12.58 9.67 -15.57
CA VAL A 103 12.97 10.90 -16.26
C VAL A 103 12.09 12.04 -15.77
N LEU A 104 12.68 13.02 -15.09
CA LEU A 104 11.99 14.19 -14.57
C LEU A 104 12.40 15.43 -15.37
N THR A 105 11.48 15.92 -16.20
CA THR A 105 11.72 17.07 -17.07
C THR A 105 10.83 18.23 -16.63
N PRO A 106 11.38 19.41 -16.33
CA PRO A 106 10.58 20.60 -16.07
C PRO A 106 9.79 21.01 -17.31
N LEU A 107 8.49 21.28 -17.16
CA LEU A 107 7.63 21.87 -18.17
C LEU A 107 7.36 23.33 -17.80
N VAL A 108 7.87 24.25 -18.60
CA VAL A 108 7.72 25.69 -18.39
C VAL A 108 6.40 26.13 -19.00
N LEU A 109 5.50 26.62 -18.14
CA LEU A 109 4.20 27.13 -18.54
C LEU A 109 4.33 28.52 -19.19
N SER A 110 3.26 28.97 -19.86
CA SER A 110 3.21 30.27 -20.53
C SER A 110 3.40 31.47 -19.59
N ASP A 111 3.10 31.31 -18.30
CA ASP A 111 3.30 32.34 -17.26
C ASP A 111 4.66 32.26 -16.55
N GLY A 112 5.55 31.38 -17.02
CA GLY A 112 6.90 31.18 -16.48
C GLY A 112 6.98 30.26 -15.25
N ARG A 113 5.85 29.84 -14.68
CA ARG A 113 5.84 28.79 -13.64
C ARG A 113 6.22 27.44 -14.26
N VAL A 114 6.63 26.52 -13.40
CA VAL A 114 7.10 25.19 -13.80
C VAL A 114 6.23 24.10 -13.20
N VAL A 115 5.89 23.12 -14.02
CA VAL A 115 5.35 21.83 -13.60
C VAL A 115 6.45 20.78 -13.75
N LEU A 116 6.71 19.99 -12.71
CA LEU A 116 7.58 18.83 -12.84
C LEU A 116 6.82 17.70 -13.53
N VAL A 117 7.36 17.20 -14.65
CA VAL A 117 6.78 16.07 -15.38
C VAL A 117 7.68 14.86 -15.26
N ASN A 118 7.19 13.83 -14.59
CA ASN A 118 7.79 12.50 -14.66
C ASN A 118 7.31 11.82 -15.95
N ARG A 119 8.21 11.76 -16.94
CA ARG A 119 7.93 11.27 -18.30
C ARG A 119 7.89 9.75 -18.40
N GLY A 120 8.32 9.03 -17.37
CA GLY A 120 8.37 7.57 -17.37
C GLY A 120 9.73 7.03 -16.94
N TRP A 121 9.90 5.72 -17.14
CA TRP A 121 11.07 4.96 -16.73
C TRP A 121 12.04 4.74 -17.90
N VAL A 122 13.34 4.70 -17.60
CA VAL A 122 14.39 4.27 -18.53
C VAL A 122 15.33 3.29 -17.83
N PRO A 123 15.86 2.29 -18.57
CA PRO A 123 16.84 1.39 -18.01
C PRO A 123 18.09 2.13 -17.59
N GLY A 124 18.75 1.62 -16.55
CA GLY A 124 20.12 2.03 -16.27
C GLY A 124 21.06 1.62 -17.39
N GLY A 125 22.12 2.40 -17.59
CA GLY A 125 23.27 1.96 -18.37
C GLY A 125 24.16 1.01 -17.55
N ASP A 126 25.28 0.59 -18.15
CA ASP A 126 26.26 -0.31 -17.53
C ASP A 126 26.89 0.28 -16.26
N ASP A 127 27.01 1.62 -16.20
CA ASP A 127 27.44 2.34 -15.00
C ASP A 127 26.23 2.98 -14.28
N PRO A 128 25.84 2.49 -13.09
CA PRO A 128 24.77 3.08 -12.29
C PRO A 128 25.03 4.52 -11.82
N ARG A 129 26.28 5.01 -11.90
CA ARG A 129 26.66 6.39 -11.56
C ARG A 129 26.61 7.33 -12.77
N ALA A 130 26.63 6.81 -13.99
CA ALA A 130 26.51 7.63 -15.19
C ALA A 130 25.08 8.17 -15.36
N TYR A 131 24.93 9.29 -16.06
CA TYR A 131 23.63 9.75 -16.52
C TYR A 131 23.15 8.78 -17.62
N PRO A 132 21.95 8.16 -17.49
CA PRO A 132 21.49 7.17 -18.44
C PRO A 132 21.17 7.82 -19.80
N PRO A 133 21.11 7.04 -20.89
CA PRO A 133 20.59 7.54 -22.15
C PRO A 133 19.11 7.87 -22.00
N VAL A 134 18.79 9.16 -21.93
CA VAL A 134 17.41 9.65 -21.81
C VAL A 134 16.90 10.05 -23.19
N PRO A 135 15.71 9.56 -23.61
CA PRO A 135 15.14 10.01 -24.86
C PRO A 135 14.70 11.48 -24.86
N THR A 136 14.99 12.16 -25.95
CA THR A 136 14.70 13.59 -26.13
C THR A 136 13.21 13.89 -25.91
N ALA A 137 12.92 14.97 -25.19
CA ALA A 137 11.56 15.47 -25.07
C ALA A 137 11.08 16.08 -26.41
N PRO A 138 9.76 16.05 -26.70
CA PRO A 138 9.22 16.79 -27.84
C PRO A 138 9.60 18.28 -27.76
N THR A 139 9.85 18.88 -28.92
CA THR A 139 10.18 20.30 -29.03
C THR A 139 8.92 21.15 -29.20
N GLY A 140 9.00 22.42 -28.79
CA GLY A 140 7.88 23.36 -28.87
C GLY A 140 6.88 23.22 -27.72
N GLU A 141 5.73 23.87 -27.89
CA GLU A 141 4.65 23.82 -26.91
C GLU A 141 3.88 22.50 -27.01
N VAL A 142 3.68 21.85 -25.85
CA VAL A 142 2.95 20.60 -25.72
C VAL A 142 1.89 20.72 -24.64
N THR A 143 0.82 19.95 -24.78
CA THR A 143 -0.13 19.70 -23.71
C THR A 143 0.01 18.25 -23.26
N VAL A 144 0.25 18.05 -21.98
CA VAL A 144 0.39 16.73 -21.37
C VAL A 144 -0.73 16.48 -20.38
N THR A 145 -1.10 15.22 -20.25
CA THR A 145 -2.00 14.73 -19.21
C THR A 145 -1.25 13.72 -18.36
N GLY A 146 -1.50 13.74 -17.06
CA GLY A 146 -0.91 12.79 -16.15
C GLY A 146 -1.65 12.70 -14.83
N ARG A 147 -1.11 11.88 -13.94
CA ARG A 147 -1.60 11.67 -12.60
C ARG A 147 -0.89 12.64 -11.67
N LEU A 148 -1.65 13.38 -10.86
CA LEU A 148 -1.07 14.25 -9.83
C LEU A 148 -0.46 13.40 -8.72
N LYS A 149 0.79 13.70 -8.39
CA LYS A 149 1.53 13.07 -7.29
C LYS A 149 2.03 14.14 -6.34
N ALA A 150 2.01 13.85 -5.04
CA ALA A 150 2.65 14.68 -4.04
C ALA A 150 4.17 14.58 -4.12
N ASP A 151 4.85 15.58 -3.58
CA ASP A 151 6.29 15.51 -3.35
C ASP A 151 6.65 14.29 -2.51
N GLU A 152 7.74 13.63 -2.92
CA GLU A 152 8.24 12.47 -2.23
C GLU A 152 9.00 12.85 -0.96
N THR A 153 8.91 11.97 0.02
CA THR A 153 9.67 12.07 1.28
C THR A 153 10.26 10.69 1.58
N SER A 154 11.41 10.64 2.25
CA SER A 154 12.01 9.35 2.62
C SER A 154 11.11 8.47 3.47
N GLY A 155 10.26 9.05 4.33
CA GLY A 155 9.28 8.29 5.10
C GLY A 155 8.14 7.73 4.25
N GLY A 156 7.74 8.45 3.19
CA GLY A 156 6.66 8.04 2.29
C GLY A 156 7.09 7.06 1.19
N SER A 157 8.30 7.23 0.63
CA SER A 157 8.81 6.37 -0.46
C SER A 157 9.65 5.19 0.03
N GLY A 158 10.15 5.23 1.28
CA GLY A 158 11.16 4.28 1.76
C GLY A 158 12.56 4.50 1.17
N ILE A 159 12.71 5.44 0.22
CA ILE A 159 13.98 5.78 -0.42
C ILE A 159 14.68 6.85 0.43
N LYS A 160 15.89 6.53 0.91
CA LYS A 160 16.71 7.50 1.65
C LYS A 160 17.20 8.58 0.71
N ASP A 161 16.95 9.84 1.07
CA ASP A 161 17.56 10.98 0.39
C ASP A 161 19.08 11.00 0.67
N ARG A 162 19.89 11.00 -0.39
CA ARG A 162 21.36 10.90 -0.31
C ARG A 162 21.97 12.15 -0.92
N LYS A 163 22.95 12.72 -0.23
CA LYS A 163 23.75 13.86 -0.73
C LYS A 163 24.93 13.38 -1.59
N GLY A 164 25.49 14.28 -2.39
CA GLY A 164 26.68 14.01 -3.23
C GLY A 164 26.40 13.07 -4.40
N LEU A 165 25.21 13.19 -4.98
CA LEU A 165 24.85 12.46 -6.19
C LEU A 165 25.62 13.02 -7.40
N PRO A 166 25.83 12.20 -8.45
CA PRO A 166 26.31 12.70 -9.73
C PRO A 166 25.41 13.82 -10.26
N ASP A 167 25.96 14.63 -11.16
CA ASP A 167 25.22 15.74 -11.76
C ASP A 167 23.93 15.27 -12.45
N ARG A 168 22.88 16.09 -12.34
CA ARG A 168 21.52 15.83 -12.87
C ARG A 168 20.88 14.53 -12.37
N GLN A 169 21.26 14.05 -11.18
CA GLN A 169 20.61 12.90 -10.53
C GLN A 169 20.03 13.26 -9.16
N VAL A 170 18.82 12.78 -8.89
CA VAL A 170 18.12 12.99 -7.61
C VAL A 170 17.60 11.67 -7.05
N MET A 171 17.40 11.58 -5.73
CA MET A 171 16.78 10.39 -5.12
C MET A 171 15.26 10.51 -5.04
N LEU A 172 14.77 11.72 -4.74
CA LEU A 172 13.36 12.01 -4.50
C LEU A 172 12.87 13.09 -5.47
N ILE A 173 11.62 12.98 -5.89
CA ILE A 173 10.94 14.07 -6.64
C ILE A 173 10.36 15.04 -5.62
N ASN A 174 10.88 16.27 -5.58
CA ASN A 174 10.42 17.28 -4.63
C ASN A 174 10.38 18.67 -5.29
N SER A 175 9.19 19.24 -5.40
CA SER A 175 8.93 20.53 -6.06
C SER A 175 9.72 21.69 -5.44
N ALA A 176 9.87 21.74 -4.11
CA ALA A 176 10.62 22.79 -3.44
C ALA A 176 12.12 22.70 -3.73
N GLN A 177 12.69 21.48 -3.68
CA GLN A 177 14.09 21.26 -4.05
C GLN A 177 14.36 21.63 -5.51
N GLN A 178 13.43 21.27 -6.41
CA GLN A 178 13.57 21.63 -7.83
C GLN A 178 13.38 23.13 -8.06
N ALA A 179 12.55 23.82 -7.27
CA ALA A 179 12.43 25.28 -7.33
C ALA A 179 13.76 25.98 -7.02
N GLU A 180 14.48 25.50 -6.00
CA GLU A 180 15.82 25.99 -5.64
C GLU A 180 16.84 25.70 -6.74
N TYR A 181 16.85 24.48 -7.28
CA TYR A 181 17.77 24.07 -8.35
C TYR A 181 17.56 24.88 -9.64
N LEU A 182 16.31 25.11 -10.03
CA LEU A 182 15.95 25.81 -11.27
C LEU A 182 16.01 27.34 -11.13
N GLY A 183 15.96 27.88 -9.90
CA GLY A 183 15.76 29.30 -9.65
C GLY A 183 14.41 29.81 -10.20
N ARG A 184 13.38 28.96 -10.20
CA ARG A 184 12.05 29.25 -10.78
C ARG A 184 10.93 28.86 -9.82
N THR A 185 9.75 29.42 -10.08
CA THR A 185 8.52 29.07 -9.35
C THR A 185 7.97 27.73 -9.85
N VAL A 186 8.10 26.68 -9.03
CA VAL A 186 7.59 25.33 -9.32
C VAL A 186 6.29 25.09 -8.56
N LEU A 187 5.27 24.52 -9.23
CA LEU A 187 4.03 24.11 -8.58
C LEU A 187 4.25 22.91 -7.66
N GLY A 188 3.49 22.82 -6.57
CA GLY A 188 3.60 21.73 -5.60
C GLY A 188 3.26 20.36 -6.20
N GLY A 189 4.09 19.36 -5.91
CA GLY A 189 3.96 18.01 -6.46
C GLY A 189 4.52 17.87 -7.87
N TYR A 190 4.14 16.77 -8.54
CA TYR A 190 4.57 16.49 -9.91
C TYR A 190 3.47 15.76 -10.70
N LEU A 191 3.56 15.85 -12.02
CA LEU A 191 2.69 15.18 -12.97
C LEU A 191 3.37 13.91 -13.47
N GLU A 192 2.76 12.75 -13.23
CA GLU A 192 3.21 11.47 -13.77
C GLU A 192 2.51 11.20 -15.11
N LEU A 193 3.27 11.26 -16.20
CA LEU A 193 2.76 11.32 -17.56
C LEU A 193 1.91 10.08 -17.91
N THR A 194 0.72 10.31 -18.49
CA THR A 194 -0.15 9.26 -19.05
C THR A 194 -0.57 9.56 -20.49
N ALA A 195 -0.55 10.83 -20.91
CA ALA A 195 -0.75 11.22 -22.31
C ALA A 195 0.13 12.42 -22.70
N PRO A 196 0.60 12.53 -23.96
CA PRO A 196 0.33 11.63 -25.08
C PRO A 196 0.90 10.23 -24.87
N ALA A 197 0.35 9.24 -25.56
CA ALA A 197 0.84 7.87 -25.47
C ALA A 197 2.33 7.83 -25.85
N PRO A 198 3.15 7.02 -25.16
CA PRO A 198 4.55 6.83 -25.51
C PRO A 198 4.70 6.42 -26.97
N SER A 199 5.56 7.11 -27.72
CA SER A 199 5.99 6.68 -29.06
C SER A 199 7.25 5.81 -28.94
N ASP A 200 7.62 5.11 -30.01
CA ASP A 200 8.89 4.38 -30.06
C ASP A 200 10.06 5.30 -29.68
N GLY A 201 10.91 4.80 -28.77
CA GLY A 201 12.02 5.56 -28.23
C GLY A 201 11.62 6.67 -27.24
N SER A 202 10.49 6.56 -26.54
CA SER A 202 10.18 7.40 -25.36
C SER A 202 10.36 6.59 -24.06
N PRO A 203 10.48 7.25 -22.89
CA PRO A 203 10.52 6.54 -21.61
C PRO A 203 9.30 5.63 -21.45
N GLU A 204 9.51 4.49 -20.80
CA GLU A 204 8.45 3.52 -20.54
C GLU A 204 7.39 4.11 -19.61
N PRO A 205 6.09 3.93 -19.91
CA PRO A 205 5.03 4.45 -19.07
C PRO A 205 5.01 3.76 -17.70
N ILE A 206 4.79 4.54 -16.66
CA ILE A 206 4.64 4.03 -15.29
C ILE A 206 3.24 3.41 -15.18
N ALA A 207 3.16 2.15 -14.74
CA ALA A 207 1.88 1.44 -14.61
C ALA A 207 0.88 2.15 -13.70
N ASP A 208 -0.39 1.76 -13.84
CA ASP A 208 -1.43 2.23 -12.95
C ASP A 208 -1.22 1.77 -11.51
N PRO A 209 -1.50 2.64 -10.52
CA PRO A 209 -1.54 2.20 -9.15
C PRO A 209 -2.55 1.05 -9.04
N ASP A 210 -2.13 -0.02 -8.37
CA ASP A 210 -3.02 -1.14 -8.10
C ASP A 210 -4.20 -0.69 -7.24
N HIS A 211 -5.39 -0.81 -7.83
CA HIS A 211 -6.67 -0.45 -7.24
C HIS A 211 -7.71 -1.58 -7.36
N ASP A 212 -7.30 -2.75 -7.84
CA ASP A 212 -8.19 -3.91 -7.95
C ASP A 212 -7.90 -4.93 -6.85
N SER A 213 -6.66 -4.99 -6.35
CA SER A 213 -6.30 -5.95 -5.31
C SER A 213 -6.76 -5.50 -3.93
N ILE A 214 -7.58 -6.34 -3.29
CA ILE A 214 -8.08 -6.15 -1.93
C ILE A 214 -7.37 -7.09 -0.94
N GLY A 215 -6.92 -8.25 -1.42
CA GLY A 215 -6.35 -9.30 -0.59
C GLY A 215 -7.39 -10.06 0.24
N PRO A 216 -6.98 -11.12 0.97
CA PRO A 216 -7.88 -12.03 1.68
C PRO A 216 -8.35 -11.51 3.06
N HIS A 217 -8.17 -10.22 3.37
CA HIS A 217 -8.41 -9.65 4.69
C HIS A 217 -9.84 -9.91 5.22
N MET A 218 -10.85 -9.81 4.35
CA MET A 218 -12.24 -10.12 4.71
C MET A 218 -12.43 -11.60 5.06
N ALA A 219 -11.85 -12.52 4.28
CA ALA A 219 -11.93 -13.96 4.55
C ALA A 219 -11.29 -14.30 5.90
N TYR A 220 -10.17 -13.66 6.24
CA TYR A 220 -9.52 -13.83 7.54
C TYR A 220 -10.35 -13.24 8.69
N ALA A 221 -11.01 -12.10 8.50
CA ALA A 221 -11.92 -11.55 9.51
C ALA A 221 -13.03 -12.55 9.87
N VAL A 222 -13.68 -13.11 8.85
CA VAL A 222 -14.71 -14.15 9.02
C VAL A 222 -14.13 -15.39 9.69
N GLN A 223 -12.94 -15.84 9.27
CA GLN A 223 -12.27 -16.99 9.89
C GLN A 223 -12.04 -16.78 11.39
N TRP A 224 -11.58 -15.60 11.81
CA TRP A 224 -11.38 -15.29 13.23
C TRP A 224 -12.68 -15.32 14.03
N TRP A 225 -13.78 -14.79 13.49
CA TRP A 225 -15.08 -14.86 14.14
C TRP A 225 -15.64 -16.28 14.20
N LEU A 226 -15.39 -17.10 13.16
CA LEU A 226 -15.73 -18.53 13.20
C LEU A 226 -14.95 -19.28 14.28
N PHE A 227 -13.66 -18.99 14.45
CA PHE A 227 -12.87 -19.56 15.55
C PHE A 227 -13.40 -19.11 16.91
N ALA A 228 -13.71 -17.83 17.08
CA ALA A 228 -14.32 -17.31 18.30
C ALA A 228 -15.63 -18.05 18.64
N ALA A 229 -16.47 -18.34 17.64
CA ALA A 229 -17.70 -19.11 17.79
C ALA A 229 -17.46 -20.61 18.05
N ALA A 230 -16.38 -21.19 17.52
CA ALA A 230 -16.04 -22.61 17.72
C ALA A 230 -15.54 -22.91 19.14
N VAL A 231 -14.90 -21.94 19.82
CA VAL A 231 -14.40 -22.10 21.20
C VAL A 231 -15.48 -22.55 22.19
N PRO A 232 -16.65 -21.88 22.33
CA PRO A 232 -17.69 -22.33 23.25
C PRO A 232 -18.29 -23.70 22.85
N VAL A 233 -18.39 -23.99 21.55
CA VAL A 233 -18.84 -25.30 21.05
C VAL A 233 -17.88 -26.40 21.51
N GLY A 234 -16.57 -26.20 21.27
CA GLY A 234 -15.52 -27.12 21.70
C GLY A 234 -15.51 -27.31 23.22
N TRP A 235 -15.65 -26.22 23.99
CA TRP A 235 -15.73 -26.27 25.44
C TRP A 235 -16.93 -27.12 25.92
N VAL A 236 -18.13 -26.92 25.35
CA VAL A 236 -19.32 -27.71 25.68
C VAL A 236 -19.13 -29.19 25.33
N VAL A 237 -18.53 -29.49 24.17
CA VAL A 237 -18.25 -30.88 23.75
C VAL A 237 -17.28 -31.56 24.73
N LEU A 238 -16.19 -30.88 25.12
CA LEU A 238 -15.23 -31.38 26.09
C LEU A 238 -15.90 -31.64 27.45
N VAL A 239 -16.70 -30.70 27.95
CA VAL A 239 -17.43 -30.85 29.23
C VAL A 239 -18.38 -32.05 29.18
N ARG A 240 -19.09 -32.24 28.06
CA ARG A 240 -20.02 -33.37 27.88
C ARG A 240 -19.28 -34.70 27.79
N ARG A 241 -18.13 -34.75 27.13
CA ARG A 241 -17.30 -35.94 26.98
C ARG A 241 -16.73 -36.38 28.33
N GLU A 242 -16.10 -35.47 29.06
CA GLU A 242 -15.53 -35.74 30.39
C GLU A 242 -16.60 -36.22 31.39
N LYS A 243 -17.82 -35.66 31.32
CA LYS A 243 -18.93 -36.13 32.14
C LYS A 243 -19.28 -37.59 31.83
N ARG A 244 -19.35 -37.97 30.55
CA ARG A 244 -19.66 -39.35 30.13
C ARG A 244 -18.56 -40.31 30.59
N GLU A 245 -17.29 -39.98 30.34
CA GLU A 245 -16.15 -40.80 30.75
C GLU A 245 -16.17 -41.07 32.27
N ARG A 246 -16.42 -40.03 33.09
CA ARG A 246 -16.55 -40.19 34.55
C ARG A 246 -17.76 -41.00 34.99
N GLN A 247 -18.87 -40.94 34.26
CA GLN A 247 -20.06 -41.76 34.54
C GLN A 247 -19.80 -43.24 34.22
N ASP A 248 -19.13 -43.51 33.10
CA ASP A 248 -18.77 -44.86 32.68
C ASP A 248 -17.74 -45.49 33.63
N GLU A 249 -16.75 -44.72 34.09
CA GLU A 249 -15.80 -45.15 35.12
C GLU A 249 -16.48 -45.48 36.46
N ALA A 250 -17.42 -44.63 36.90
CA ALA A 250 -18.17 -44.87 38.12
C ALA A 250 -19.03 -46.15 38.02
N ALA A 251 -19.70 -46.36 36.88
CA ALA A 251 -20.50 -47.56 36.63
C ALA A 251 -19.65 -48.84 36.58
N ARG A 252 -18.46 -48.79 35.95
CA ARG A 252 -17.51 -49.91 35.95
C ARG A 252 -16.99 -50.23 37.35
N ALA A 253 -16.63 -49.21 38.12
CA ALA A 253 -16.16 -49.38 39.49
C ALA A 253 -17.24 -49.95 40.42
N GLU A 254 -18.51 -49.61 40.18
CA GLU A 254 -19.66 -50.17 40.91
C GLU A 254 -19.92 -51.63 40.52
N ALA A 255 -19.85 -51.96 39.22
CA ALA A 255 -19.99 -53.34 38.73
C ALA A 255 -18.88 -54.27 39.28
N SER A 256 -17.62 -53.84 39.26
CA SER A 256 -16.50 -54.61 39.83
C SER A 256 -16.59 -54.79 41.35
N ARG A 257 -17.35 -53.93 42.06
CA ARG A 257 -17.58 -54.07 43.50
C ARG A 257 -18.74 -55.03 43.82
N GLN A 258 -19.64 -55.25 42.86
CA GLN A 258 -20.80 -56.12 42.98
C GLN A 258 -20.55 -57.56 42.50
N GLU A 259 -19.45 -57.83 41.77
CA GLU A 259 -18.99 -59.20 41.52
C GLU A 259 -18.55 -59.85 42.85
N PRO A 260 -19.29 -60.85 43.39
CA PRO A 260 -18.82 -61.57 44.56
C PRO A 260 -17.59 -62.39 44.16
N ALA A 261 -16.61 -62.48 45.06
CA ALA A 261 -15.52 -63.44 44.91
C ALA A 261 -16.13 -64.85 44.94
N THR A 262 -16.40 -65.42 43.76
CA THR A 262 -16.71 -66.84 43.62
C THR A 262 -15.45 -67.61 43.94
N ALA A 263 -15.40 -68.12 45.17
CA ALA A 263 -14.46 -69.12 45.66
C ALA A 263 -14.81 -70.51 45.12
#